data_AF-A0A330KZM4-F1
#
_entry.id   AF-A0A330KZM4-F1
#
_cell.length_a   1.000
_cell.length_b   1.000
_cell.length_c   1.000
_cell.angle_alpha   90.00
_cell.angle_beta   90.00
_cell.angle_gamma   90.00
#
_symmetry.space_group_name_H-M   'P 1'
#
loop_
_entity.id
_entity.type
_entity.pdbx_description
1 polymer ?
#
loop_
_entity_poly.entity_id
_entity_poly.type
_entity_poly.pdbx_seq_one_letter_code
_entity_poly.pdbx_strand_id
1 'polypeptide(L)'
;MIVATGILFGYIALLYFGSVIAPGVGLSGHLLTELPVWLLDWAHAPGYGVLAILLTLGLQRRGWPLGYALALAGSAAFTFGLFTEFLQGSVPGRHSSSGDLLVNAVGIGIAAMIMVVRESQSPLQSDHSTSPAPASESSNHD
;
A
#
# COMPACT_ATOMS: atom_id res chain seq x y z
N MET A 1 -4.87 -14.81 9.13
CA MET A 1 -4.51 -13.54 9.79
C MET A 1 -3.00 -13.40 10.05
N ILE A 2 -2.34 -14.42 10.61
CA ILE A 2 -0.89 -14.39 10.95
C ILE A 2 -0.01 -13.99 9.75
N VAL A 3 -0.21 -14.60 8.58
CA VAL A 3 0.58 -14.31 7.37
C VAL A 3 0.45 -12.86 6.92
N ALA A 4 -0.77 -12.30 6.87
CA ALA A 4 -1.00 -10.92 6.44
C ALA A 4 -0.36 -9.90 7.39
N THR A 5 -0.43 -10.16 8.69
CA THR A 5 0.24 -9.35 9.71
C THR A 5 1.77 -9.47 9.60
N GLY A 6 2.29 -10.67 9.36
CA GLY A 6 3.72 -10.88 9.12
C GLY A 6 4.24 -10.13 7.88
N ILE A 7 3.48 -10.14 6.78
CA ILE A 7 3.82 -9.38 5.56
C ILE A 7 3.89 -7.88 5.87
N LEU A 8 2.91 -7.34 6.58
CA LEU A 8 2.90 -5.92 6.95
C LEU A 8 4.13 -5.55 7.79
N PHE A 9 4.44 -6.32 8.83
CA PHE A 9 5.61 -6.05 9.67
C PHE A 9 6.93 -6.21 8.91
N GLY A 10 7.04 -7.24 8.06
CA GLY A 10 8.20 -7.42 7.19
C GLY A 10 8.37 -6.23 6.23
N TYR A 11 7.27 -5.71 5.69
CA TYR A 11 7.29 -4.55 4.81
C TYR A 11 7.66 -3.25 5.54
N ILE A 12 7.15 -3.04 6.76
CA ILE A 12 7.55 -1.93 7.62
C ILE A 12 9.05 -2.00 7.94
N ALA A 13 9.55 -3.20 8.28
CA ALA A 13 10.97 -3.42 8.56
C ALA A 13 11.84 -3.13 7.33
N LEU A 14 11.38 -3.51 6.13
CA LEU A 14 12.06 -3.19 4.87
C LEU A 14 12.19 -1.68 4.65
N LEU A 15 11.10 -0.92 4.80
CA LEU A 15 11.12 0.53 4.65
C LEU A 15 11.99 1.21 5.70
N TYR A 16 11.88 0.77 6.96
CA TYR A 16 12.73 1.25 8.04
C TYR A 16 14.21 1.01 7.73
N PHE A 17 14.57 -0.22 7.32
CA PHE A 17 15.94 -0.54 6.95
C PHE A 17 16.43 0.35 5.81
N GLY A 18 15.60 0.57 4.78
CA GLY A 18 15.88 1.50 3.68
C GLY A 18 16.21 2.93 4.14
N SER A 19 15.51 3.44 5.16
CA SER A 19 15.74 4.79 5.70
C SER A 19 17.05 4.94 6.48
N VAL A 20 17.58 3.84 7.05
CA VAL A 20 18.79 3.88 7.91
C VAL A 20 20.07 3.44 7.20
N ILE A 21 19.99 3.00 5.94
CA ILE A 21 21.18 2.72 5.14
C ILE A 21 21.93 4.03 4.84
N ALA A 22 23.18 4.09 5.27
CA ALA A 22 24.11 5.16 4.91
C ALA A 22 24.73 4.91 3.53
N PRO A 23 24.66 5.88 2.59
CA PRO A 23 25.29 5.76 1.27
C PRO A 23 26.79 5.49 1.38
N GLY A 24 27.32 4.59 0.56
CA GLY A 24 28.73 4.22 0.54
C GLY A 24 29.22 3.34 1.71
N VAL A 25 28.35 2.99 2.67
CA VAL A 25 28.71 2.14 3.81
C VAL A 25 28.16 0.73 3.64
N GLY A 26 29.05 -0.27 3.65
CA GLY A 26 28.70 -1.68 3.49
C GLY A 26 28.13 -2.02 2.10
N LEU A 27 27.71 -3.26 1.91
CA LEU A 27 27.21 -3.75 0.61
C LEU A 27 25.98 -2.96 0.14
N SER A 28 25.00 -2.76 1.02
CA SER A 28 23.76 -2.05 0.68
C SER A 28 24.00 -0.57 0.38
N GLY A 29 24.83 0.11 1.18
CA GLY A 29 25.16 1.52 0.95
C GLY A 29 25.91 1.74 -0.37
N HIS A 30 26.77 0.80 -0.78
CA HIS A 30 27.44 0.87 -2.08
C HIS A 30 26.48 0.60 -3.24
N LEU A 31 25.56 -0.35 -3.12
CA LEU A 31 24.52 -0.55 -4.14
C LEU A 31 23.63 0.68 -4.32
N LEU A 32 23.35 1.42 -3.24
CA LEU A 32 22.60 2.68 -3.32
C LEU A 32 23.33 3.74 -4.16
N THR A 33 24.67 3.80 -4.10
CA THR A 33 25.44 4.79 -4.87
C THR A 33 25.49 4.52 -6.37
N GLU A 34 25.18 3.29 -6.79
CA GLU A 34 25.11 2.89 -8.21
C GLU A 34 23.75 3.23 -8.84
N LEU A 35 22.73 3.51 -8.05
CA LEU A 35 21.40 3.83 -8.55
C LEU A 35 21.27 5.31 -8.90
N PRO A 36 20.57 5.66 -9.99
CA PRO A 36 20.34 7.05 -10.32
C PRO A 36 19.46 7.72 -9.27
N VAL A 37 19.83 8.95 -8.89
CA VAL A 37 19.18 9.70 -7.79
C VAL A 37 17.66 9.81 -7.97
N TRP A 38 17.19 10.10 -9.19
CA TRP A 38 15.75 10.20 -9.46
C TRP A 38 15.00 8.91 -9.11
N LEU A 39 15.61 7.74 -9.28
CA LEU A 39 14.96 6.47 -8.95
C LEU A 39 14.84 6.29 -7.43
N LEU A 40 15.86 6.70 -6.69
CA LEU A 40 15.84 6.70 -5.22
C LEU A 40 14.79 7.67 -4.68
N ASP A 41 14.73 8.88 -5.24
CA ASP A 41 13.75 9.89 -4.85
C ASP A 41 12.32 9.39 -5.09
N TRP A 42 12.06 8.83 -6.28
CA TRP A 42 10.73 8.35 -6.65
C TRP A 42 10.35 6.99 -6.05
N ALA A 43 11.30 6.19 -5.55
CA ALA A 43 11.03 4.89 -4.92
C ALA A 43 10.12 5.01 -3.68
N HIS A 44 10.09 6.19 -3.06
CA HIS A 44 9.18 6.56 -1.99
C HIS A 44 7.70 6.35 -2.38
N ALA A 45 7.28 6.78 -3.58
CA ALA A 45 5.88 6.70 -3.98
C ALA A 45 5.33 5.24 -3.99
N PRO A 46 5.94 4.28 -4.71
CA PRO A 46 5.49 2.88 -4.62
C PRO A 46 5.72 2.30 -3.23
N GLY A 47 6.79 2.69 -2.53
CA GLY A 47 7.10 2.28 -1.16
C GLY A 47 5.92 2.52 -0.20
N TYR A 48 5.48 3.77 -0.12
CA TYR A 48 4.39 4.19 0.77
C TYR A 48 2.99 3.88 0.23
N GLY A 49 2.84 3.81 -1.10
CA GLY A 49 1.60 3.35 -1.72
C GLY A 49 1.28 1.90 -1.37
N VAL A 50 2.26 1.00 -1.46
CA VAL A 50 2.08 -0.41 -1.05
C VAL A 50 1.79 -0.52 0.44
N LEU A 51 2.47 0.27 1.29
CA LEU A 51 2.17 0.31 2.72
C LEU A 51 0.70 0.70 2.98
N ALA A 52 0.23 1.76 2.33
CA ALA A 52 -1.15 2.22 2.44
C ALA A 52 -2.17 1.15 1.97
N ILE A 53 -1.89 0.43 0.88
CA ILE A 53 -2.72 -0.69 0.41
C ILE A 53 -2.76 -1.80 1.44
N LEU A 54 -1.60 -2.24 1.96
CA LEU A 54 -1.53 -3.33 2.94
C LEU A 54 -2.30 -3.00 4.21
N LEU A 55 -2.16 -1.77 4.70
CA LEU A 55 -2.91 -1.25 5.85
C LEU A 55 -4.41 -1.19 5.57
N THR A 56 -4.82 -0.63 4.43
CA THR A 56 -6.23 -0.52 4.04
C THR A 56 -6.88 -1.90 3.93
N LEU A 57 -6.22 -2.84 3.25
CA LEU A 57 -6.70 -4.24 3.15
C LEU A 57 -6.76 -4.92 4.52
N GLY A 58 -5.81 -4.64 5.41
CA GLY A 58 -5.81 -5.13 6.78
C GLY A 58 -7.03 -4.65 7.58
N LEU A 59 -7.38 -3.37 7.44
CA LEU A 59 -8.54 -2.75 8.08
C LEU A 59 -9.87 -3.25 7.48
N GLN A 60 -9.97 -3.31 6.14
CA GLN A 60 -11.16 -3.85 5.46
C GLN A 60 -11.44 -5.31 5.87
N ARG A 61 -10.39 -6.14 6.02
CA ARG A 61 -10.53 -7.52 6.52
C ARG A 61 -11.06 -7.63 7.95
N ARG A 62 -10.98 -6.54 8.72
CA ARG A 62 -11.56 -6.43 10.07
C ARG A 62 -12.96 -5.80 10.05
N GLY A 63 -13.56 -5.60 8.87
CA GLY A 63 -14.90 -5.05 8.70
C GLY A 63 -14.97 -3.53 8.71
N TRP A 64 -13.83 -2.83 8.58
CA TRP A 64 -13.82 -1.37 8.60
C TRP A 64 -14.32 -0.82 7.25
N PRO A 65 -15.23 0.18 7.24
CA PRO A 65 -15.69 0.82 6.01
C PRO A 65 -14.51 1.42 5.23
N LEU A 66 -14.56 1.36 3.89
CA LEU A 66 -13.44 1.79 3.03
C LEU A 66 -12.96 3.20 3.34
N GLY A 67 -13.87 4.18 3.44
CA GLY A 67 -13.48 5.57 3.71
C GLY A 67 -12.69 5.73 5.01
N TYR A 68 -13.09 5.01 6.06
CA TYR A 68 -12.39 5.03 7.34
C TYR A 68 -11.07 4.25 7.29
N ALA A 69 -11.04 3.12 6.58
CA ALA A 69 -9.83 2.37 6.34
C ALA A 69 -8.78 3.19 5.56
N LEU A 70 -9.20 3.93 4.53
CA LEU A 70 -8.33 4.82 3.74
C LEU A 70 -7.78 5.96 4.58
N ALA A 71 -8.63 6.64 5.35
CA ALA A 71 -8.20 7.73 6.22
C ALA A 71 -7.15 7.24 7.23
N LEU A 72 -7.45 6.16 7.96
CA LEU A 72 -6.53 5.65 8.98
C LEU A 72 -5.25 5.07 8.37
N ALA A 73 -5.34 4.30 7.29
CA ALA A 73 -4.18 3.74 6.61
C ALA A 73 -3.29 4.83 6.00
N GLY A 74 -3.89 5.84 5.37
CA GLY A 74 -3.18 6.97 4.80
C GLY A 74 -2.48 7.80 5.86
N SER A 75 -3.16 8.13 6.96
CA SER A 75 -2.55 8.82 8.09
C SER A 75 -1.40 8.01 8.70
N ALA A 76 -1.60 6.71 8.93
CA ALA A 76 -0.56 5.85 9.49
C ALA A 76 0.67 5.74 8.56
N ALA A 77 0.46 5.55 7.25
CA ALA A 77 1.55 5.51 6.27
C ALA A 77 2.29 6.85 6.19
N PHE A 78 1.57 7.97 6.21
CA PHE A 78 2.18 9.31 6.19
C PHE A 78 2.97 9.60 7.47
N THR A 79 2.42 9.30 8.65
CA THR A 79 3.12 9.42 9.93
C THR A 79 4.36 8.54 9.97
N PHE A 80 4.28 7.33 9.44
CA PHE A 80 5.44 6.46 9.33
C PHE A 80 6.52 7.07 8.41
N GLY A 81 6.12 7.67 7.28
CA GLY A 81 7.04 8.39 6.39
C GLY A 81 7.69 9.59 7.04
N LEU A 82 6.92 10.36 7.82
CA LEU A 82 7.46 11.45 8.63
C LEU A 82 8.49 10.96 9.65
N PHE A 83 8.21 9.83 10.31
CA PHE A 83 9.13 9.23 11.26
C PHE A 83 10.43 8.75 10.60
N THR A 84 10.35 8.07 9.46
CA THR A 84 11.57 7.61 8.75
C THR A 84 12.38 8.77 8.19
N GLU A 85 11.73 9.86 7.75
CA GLU A 85 12.40 11.06 7.27
C GLU A 85 13.20 11.75 8.38
N PHE A 86 12.61 11.82 9.58
CA PHE A 86 13.29 12.30 10.76
C PHE A 86 14.50 11.43 11.13
N LEU A 87 14.35 10.10 11.08
CA LEU A 87 15.46 9.16 11.32
C LEU A 87 16.55 9.28 10.27
N GLN A 88 16.19 9.44 9.00
CA GLN A 88 17.10 9.61 7.89
C GLN A 88 18.00 10.85 8.08
N GLY A 89 17.47 11.92 8.66
CA GLY A 89 18.26 13.11 9.04
C GLY A 89 19.38 12.84 10.05
N SER A 90 19.35 11.70 10.75
CA SER A 90 20.40 11.26 11.68
C SER A 90 21.42 10.31 11.03
N VAL A 91 21.24 9.94 9.77
CA VAL A 91 22.10 9.01 9.03
C VAL A 91 23.21 9.79 8.31
N PRO A 92 24.50 9.44 8.49
CA PRO A 92 25.60 10.08 7.78
C PRO A 92 25.42 10.00 6.26
N GLY A 93 25.57 11.13 5.57
CA GLY A 93 25.44 11.20 4.11
C GLY A 93 23.99 11.25 3.61
N ARG A 94 23.00 11.39 4.50
CA ARG A 94 21.60 11.64 4.13
C ARG A 94 21.10 12.95 4.75
N HIS A 95 20.06 13.48 4.14
CA HIS A 95 19.38 14.69 4.60
C HIS A 95 17.89 14.41 4.74
N SER A 96 17.27 15.19 5.62
CA SER A 96 15.82 15.26 5.71
C SER A 96 15.27 16.17 4.61
N SER A 97 14.25 15.72 3.90
CA SER A 97 13.67 16.29 2.69
C SER A 97 12.15 16.34 2.82
N SER A 98 11.59 17.55 2.69
CA SER A 98 10.13 17.70 2.54
C SER A 98 9.64 17.20 1.18
N GLY A 99 10.52 17.09 0.19
CA GLY A 99 10.23 16.50 -1.11
C GLY A 99 9.89 15.02 -0.98
N ASP A 100 10.63 14.27 -0.17
CA ASP A 100 10.44 12.84 0.05
C ASP A 100 9.09 12.60 0.73
N LEU A 101 8.70 13.46 1.68
CA LEU A 101 7.35 13.44 2.28
C LEU A 101 6.24 13.70 1.27
N LEU A 102 6.44 14.61 0.32
CA LEU A 102 5.48 14.86 -0.75
C LEU A 102 5.35 13.62 -1.66
N VAL A 103 6.46 12.99 -2.02
CA VAL A 103 6.46 11.76 -2.84
C VAL A 103 5.77 10.60 -2.09
N ASN A 104 5.97 10.49 -0.77
CA ASN A 104 5.21 9.56 0.08
C ASN A 104 3.70 9.83 -0.03
N ALA A 105 3.28 11.09 0.09
CA ALA A 105 1.89 11.49 -0.01
C ALA A 105 1.28 11.19 -1.40
N VAL A 106 2.05 11.38 -2.48
CA VAL A 106 1.64 10.99 -3.84
C VAL A 106 1.39 9.49 -3.92
N GLY A 107 2.32 8.68 -3.40
CA GLY A 107 2.17 7.23 -3.33
C GLY A 107 0.92 6.78 -2.57
N ILE A 108 0.67 7.37 -1.41
CA ILE A 108 -0.52 7.12 -0.58
C ILE A 108 -1.81 7.53 -1.34
N GLY A 109 -1.80 8.67 -2.03
CA GLY A 109 -2.92 9.15 -2.83
C GLY A 109 -3.26 8.20 -3.98
N ILE A 110 -2.25 7.74 -4.73
CA ILE A 110 -2.42 6.75 -5.81
C ILE A 110 -3.00 5.45 -5.25
N ALA A 111 -2.47 4.97 -4.13
CA ALA A 111 -3.00 3.79 -3.44
C ALA A 111 -4.47 3.95 -3.05
N ALA A 112 -4.86 5.11 -2.52
CA ALA A 112 -6.24 5.39 -2.19
C ALA A 112 -7.15 5.34 -3.43
N MET A 113 -6.72 5.92 -4.54
CA MET A 113 -7.47 5.86 -5.81
C MET A 113 -7.64 4.41 -6.30
N ILE A 114 -6.58 3.60 -6.27
CA ILE A 114 -6.63 2.17 -6.63
C ILE A 114 -7.67 1.45 -5.77
N MET A 115 -7.69 1.70 -4.46
CA MET A 115 -8.62 1.06 -3.54
C MET A 115 -10.08 1.48 -3.78
N VAL A 116 -10.33 2.75 -4.11
CA VAL A 116 -11.67 3.23 -4.49
C VAL A 116 -12.16 2.57 -5.78
N VAL A 117 -11.29 2.50 -6.81
CA VAL A 117 -11.62 1.85 -8.09
C VAL A 117 -11.87 0.36 -7.90
N ARG A 118 -11.11 -0.30 -7.03
CA ARG A 118 -11.31 -1.72 -6.70
C ARG A 118 -12.67 -1.98 -6.04
N GLU A 119 -13.07 -1.11 -5.11
CA GLU A 119 -14.35 -1.25 -4.41
C GLU A 119 -15.53 -1.06 -5.38
N SER A 120 -15.45 -0.09 -6.30
CA SER A 120 -16.52 0.16 -7.27
C SER A 120 -16.74 -0.97 -8.28
N GLN A 121 -15.74 -1.84 -8.49
CA GLN A 121 -15.84 -3.01 -9.37
C GLN A 121 -16.37 -4.27 -8.68
N SER A 122 -16.35 -4.31 -7.34
CA SER A 122 -16.79 -5.49 -6.56
C SER A 122 -18.29 -5.85 -6.69
N PRO A 123 -19.23 -4.93 -6.99
CA PRO A 123 -20.65 -5.27 -7.22
C PRO A 123 -20.96 -6.02 -8.53
N LEU A 124 -20.07 -6.02 -9.52
CA LEU A 124 -20.38 -6.54 -10.87
C LEU A 124 -20.22 -8.07 -11.00
N GLN A 125 -19.74 -8.75 -9.96
CA GLN A 125 -19.49 -10.20 -10.00
C GLN A 125 -20.63 -11.04 -9.40
N SER A 126 -21.63 -10.43 -8.74
CA SER A 126 -22.73 -11.16 -8.10
C SER A 126 -23.94 -11.44 -9.00
N ASP A 127 -23.97 -10.94 -10.24
CA ASP A 127 -25.16 -10.99 -11.10
C ASP A 127 -25.17 -12.12 -12.14
N HIS A 128 -24.11 -12.93 -12.21
CA HIS A 128 -24.01 -13.98 -13.24
C HIS A 128 -24.48 -15.39 -12.79
N SER A 129 -25.01 -15.54 -11.57
CA SER A 129 -25.44 -16.83 -11.01
C SER A 129 -26.95 -17.03 -10.86
N THR A 130 -27.79 -16.09 -11.29
CA THR A 130 -29.26 -16.28 -11.35
C THR A 130 -29.72 -16.41 -12.80
N SER A 131 -29.34 -17.52 -13.44
CA SER A 131 -30.12 -18.02 -14.58
C SER A 131 -31.40 -18.64 -14.00
N PRO A 132 -32.60 -18.12 -14.31
CA PRO A 132 -33.83 -18.76 -13.87
C PRO A 132 -33.91 -20.15 -14.50
N ALA A 133 -34.08 -21.17 -13.65
CA ALA A 133 -34.31 -22.54 -14.10
C ALA A 133 -35.47 -22.56 -15.11
N PRO A 134 -35.36 -23.29 -16.23
CA PRO A 134 -36.45 -23.38 -17.20
C PRO A 134 -37.68 -23.97 -16.51
N ALA A 135 -38.80 -23.24 -16.60
CA ALA A 135 -40.09 -23.68 -16.11
C ALA A 135 -40.42 -25.03 -16.74
N SER A 136 -40.57 -26.07 -15.92
CA SER A 136 -41.10 -27.34 -16.36
C SER A 136 -42.53 -27.13 -16.83
N GLU A 137 -42.76 -27.21 -18.14
CA GLU A 137 -44.07 -27.27 -18.75
C GLU A 137 -44.88 -28.41 -18.12
N SER A 138 -45.96 -28.04 -17.44
CA SER A 138 -47.04 -28.96 -17.11
C SER A 138 -47.81 -29.29 -18.39
N SER A 139 -47.40 -30.35 -19.09
CA SER A 139 -48.22 -30.97 -20.14
C SER A 139 -49.26 -31.86 -19.48
N ASN A 140 -50.49 -31.34 -19.43
CA ASN A 140 -51.72 -32.13 -19.38
C ASN A 140 -51.73 -33.12 -20.54
N HIS A 141 -51.95 -34.40 -20.25
CA HIS A 141 -52.67 -35.29 -21.15
C HIS A 141 -53.52 -36.25 -20.31
N ASP A 142 -54.83 -36.04 -20.46
CA ASP A 142 -55.98 -36.96 -20.45
C ASP A 142 -56.30 -37.81 -19.20
#